data_AF-A0A412I1V6-F1
#
_entry.id   AF-A0A412I1V6-F1
#
_cell.length_a   1.000
_cell.length_b   1.000
_cell.length_c   1.000
_cell.angle_alpha   90.00
_cell.angle_beta   90.00
_cell.angle_gamma   90.00
#
_symmetry.space_group_name_H-M   'P 1'
#
loop_
_entity.id
_entity.type
_entity.pdbx_description
1 polymer ?
#
loop_
_entity_poly.entity_id
_entity_poly.type
_entity_poly.pdbx_seq_one_letter_code
_entity_poly.pdbx_strand_id
1 'polypeptide(L)'
;MKHNMKYILLIFLCAMFMSGCSKQDIVELKPFENIKVKETGWNKKGKVKVVSHEVHYTGNDQTINKLIDSFQYSIKNNKGLKNGDVVTIKLVYDSDLKALANVRFDKTECTYTVHGLHDDNRKVKTITNKKKDPKSGEIVDVAEQVITVDGVEIPAGWNLSEEEIQDYISYVKSIENDEDSTESGVKDDWIQGESESKTHRKDSKYFTKDYNNNDVECYQAAYVYGHTSSQLFKVMPVFKDEKSIGYKCIFKENSNE
;
A
#
# COMPACT_ATOMS: atom_id res chain seq x y z
N MET A 1 6.49 -75.61 24.81
CA MET A 1 6.95 -74.20 24.89
C MET A 1 6.43 -73.33 23.72
N LYS A 2 5.18 -73.53 23.26
CA LYS A 2 4.58 -72.80 22.10
C LYS A 2 3.35 -71.95 22.45
N HIS A 3 2.89 -71.97 23.71
CA HIS A 3 1.67 -71.27 24.12
C HIS A 3 1.89 -69.84 24.63
N ASN A 4 3.11 -69.45 24.99
CA ASN A 4 3.39 -68.14 25.60
C ASN A 4 3.80 -67.06 24.58
N MET A 5 4.04 -67.43 23.32
CA MET A 5 4.51 -66.49 22.29
C MET A 5 3.36 -65.72 21.61
N LYS A 6 2.12 -66.24 21.67
CA LYS A 6 0.95 -65.55 21.10
C LYS A 6 0.43 -64.40 21.98
N TYR A 7 0.56 -64.51 23.31
CA TYR A 7 0.15 -63.45 24.23
C TYR A 7 1.14 -62.28 24.26
N ILE A 8 2.44 -62.55 24.10
CA ILE A 8 3.47 -61.50 24.03
C ILE A 8 3.32 -60.66 22.76
N LEU A 9 2.95 -61.27 21.63
CA LEU A 9 2.71 -60.54 20.38
C LEU A 9 1.45 -59.65 20.44
N LEU A 10 0.41 -60.08 21.17
CA LEU A 10 -0.84 -59.32 21.34
C LEU A 10 -0.66 -58.09 22.25
N ILE A 11 0.19 -58.21 23.28
CA ILE A 11 0.52 -57.10 24.20
C ILE A 11 1.39 -56.04 23.49
N PHE A 12 2.30 -56.46 22.61
CA PHE A 12 3.10 -55.53 21.79
C PHE A 12 2.24 -54.79 20.75
N LEU A 13 1.19 -55.44 20.21
CA LEU A 13 0.25 -54.81 19.29
C LEU A 13 -0.66 -53.79 20.00
N CYS A 14 -1.01 -54.01 21.27
CA CYS A 14 -1.79 -53.04 22.06
C CYS A 14 -0.96 -51.83 22.52
N ALA A 15 0.35 -52.00 22.75
CA ALA A 15 1.24 -50.90 23.13
C ALA A 15 1.54 -49.92 21.97
N MET A 16 1.40 -50.34 20.70
CA MET A 16 1.54 -49.46 19.54
C MET A 16 0.32 -48.57 19.24
N PHE A 17 -0.83 -48.82 19.86
CA PHE A 17 -2.02 -47.97 19.73
C PHE A 17 -2.13 -46.87 20.81
N MET A 18 -1.15 -46.78 21.71
CA MET A 18 -1.02 -45.68 22.67
C MET A 18 0.07 -44.68 22.27
N SER A 19 0.27 -44.47 20.97
CA SER A 19 0.91 -43.25 20.47
C SER A 19 -0.01 -42.09 20.87
N GLY A 20 0.36 -41.45 21.97
CA GLY A 20 -0.42 -40.41 22.62
C GLY A 20 -0.96 -39.41 21.61
N CYS A 21 -2.24 -39.10 21.75
CA CYS A 21 -2.77 -37.80 21.39
C CYS A 21 -1.97 -36.75 22.20
N SER A 22 -0.79 -36.37 21.72
CA SER A 22 -0.15 -35.13 22.15
C SER A 22 -1.12 -34.04 21.75
N LYS A 23 -1.81 -33.43 22.73
CA LYS A 23 -2.58 -32.20 22.49
C LYS A 23 -1.60 -31.23 21.83
N GLN A 24 -1.78 -31.00 20.54
CA GLN A 24 -0.99 -30.03 19.80
C GLN A 24 -1.18 -28.68 20.51
N ASP A 25 -0.09 -28.04 20.90
CA ASP A 25 -0.18 -26.78 21.61
C ASP A 25 -0.96 -25.77 20.76
N ILE A 26 -1.90 -25.07 21.39
CA ILE A 26 -2.73 -24.08 20.70
C ILE A 26 -1.82 -22.95 20.25
N VAL A 27 -1.73 -22.75 18.93
CA VAL A 27 -0.99 -21.62 18.35
C VAL A 27 -1.88 -20.38 18.39
N GLU A 28 -1.36 -19.29 18.92
CA GLU A 28 -2.03 -17.99 18.88
C GLU A 28 -1.52 -17.18 17.69
N LEU A 29 -2.44 -16.75 16.82
CA LEU A 29 -2.15 -15.82 15.73
C LEU A 29 -2.78 -14.46 16.04
N LYS A 30 -2.13 -13.39 15.54
CA LYS A 30 -2.59 -12.00 15.65
C LYS A 30 -2.87 -11.40 14.29
N PRO A 31 -4.06 -11.60 13.71
CA PRO A 31 -4.35 -11.23 12.32
C PRO A 31 -4.26 -9.72 12.05
N PHE A 32 -4.43 -8.90 13.10
CA PHE A 32 -4.50 -7.44 12.97
C PHE A 32 -3.23 -6.71 13.43
N GLU A 33 -2.15 -7.41 13.77
CA GLU A 33 -0.93 -6.78 14.31
C GLU A 33 -0.24 -5.89 13.27
N ASN A 34 -0.15 -6.34 12.02
CA ASN A 34 0.53 -5.63 10.93
C ASN A 34 -0.38 -5.37 9.71
N ILE A 35 -1.66 -5.05 9.94
CA ILE A 35 -2.54 -4.63 8.84
C ILE A 35 -2.18 -3.22 8.37
N LYS A 36 -2.11 -3.03 7.05
CA LYS A 36 -2.01 -1.70 6.45
C LYS A 36 -3.34 -1.32 5.84
N VAL A 37 -3.79 -0.12 6.19
CA VAL A 37 -5.08 0.42 5.79
C VAL A 37 -4.82 1.66 4.93
N LYS A 38 -5.51 1.77 3.79
CA LYS A 38 -5.47 2.92 2.89
C LYS A 38 -6.86 3.55 2.79
N GLU A 39 -6.96 4.83 3.09
CA GLU A 39 -8.10 5.66 2.75
C GLU A 39 -8.04 6.12 1.30
N THR A 40 -9.21 6.20 0.66
CA THR A 40 -9.35 6.60 -0.75
C THR A 40 -10.57 7.48 -0.92
N GLY A 41 -10.48 8.46 -1.82
CA GLY A 41 -11.58 9.35 -2.15
C GLY A 41 -11.71 10.54 -1.20
N TRP A 42 -12.73 11.36 -1.43
CA TRP A 42 -12.91 12.63 -0.72
C TRP A 42 -13.61 12.46 0.63
N ASN A 43 -13.42 13.42 1.53
CA ASN A 43 -14.18 13.54 2.76
C ASN A 43 -15.69 13.53 2.46
N LYS A 44 -16.47 12.70 3.18
CA LYS A 44 -17.90 12.37 2.94
C LYS A 44 -18.20 11.50 1.72
N LYS A 45 -17.19 11.13 0.93
CA LYS A 45 -17.27 10.20 -0.21
C LYS A 45 -16.25 9.06 -0.08
N GLY A 46 -15.52 9.01 1.04
CA GLY A 46 -14.35 8.20 1.21
C GLY A 46 -14.67 6.73 1.44
N LYS A 47 -13.63 5.91 1.27
CA LYS A 47 -13.61 4.48 1.56
C LYS A 47 -12.28 4.10 2.17
N VAL A 48 -12.30 3.02 2.92
CA VAL A 48 -11.12 2.38 3.51
C VAL A 48 -10.87 1.05 2.82
N LYS A 49 -9.61 0.66 2.62
CA LYS A 49 -9.22 -0.67 2.13
C LYS A 49 -8.10 -1.22 3.00
N VAL A 50 -8.13 -2.52 3.29
CA VAL A 50 -6.93 -3.21 3.79
C VAL A 50 -6.09 -3.54 2.58
N VAL A 51 -4.88 -2.98 2.50
CA VAL A 51 -3.99 -3.11 1.34
C VAL A 51 -2.87 -4.12 1.58
N SER A 52 -2.62 -4.47 2.83
CA SER A 52 -1.64 -5.50 3.20
C SER A 52 -1.97 -6.04 4.58
N HIS A 53 -1.65 -7.30 4.80
CA HIS A 53 -1.64 -7.93 6.10
C HIS A 53 -0.42 -8.84 6.20
N GLU A 54 0.30 -8.77 7.32
CA GLU A 54 1.41 -9.67 7.61
C GLU A 54 1.18 -10.33 8.96
N VAL A 55 1.06 -11.66 8.95
CA VAL A 55 0.85 -12.45 10.16
C VAL A 55 2.17 -13.09 10.54
N HIS A 56 2.71 -12.72 11.69
CA HIS A 56 3.94 -13.31 12.17
C HIS A 56 3.69 -14.76 12.62
N TYR A 57 4.27 -15.72 11.89
CA TYR A 57 4.27 -17.13 12.25
C TYR A 57 5.63 -17.75 11.87
N THR A 58 6.31 -18.35 12.85
CA THR A 58 7.66 -18.90 12.70
C THR A 58 7.70 -20.44 12.70
N GLY A 59 6.53 -21.09 12.80
CA GLY A 59 6.42 -22.55 12.73
C GLY A 59 6.40 -23.07 11.29
N ASN A 60 6.36 -24.40 11.15
CA ASN A 60 6.38 -25.08 9.85
C ASN A 60 5.09 -25.86 9.55
N ASP A 61 3.99 -25.61 10.28
CA ASP A 61 2.72 -26.28 10.06
C ASP A 61 2.05 -25.77 8.78
N GLN A 62 1.94 -26.65 7.78
CA GLN A 62 1.34 -26.33 6.50
C GLN A 62 -0.14 -25.93 6.61
N THR A 63 -0.87 -26.46 7.60
CA THR A 63 -2.28 -26.12 7.84
C THR A 63 -2.40 -24.70 8.36
N ILE A 64 -1.49 -24.28 9.24
CA ILE A 64 -1.42 -22.90 9.73
C ILE A 64 -1.08 -21.93 8.59
N ASN A 65 -0.11 -22.28 7.73
CA ASN A 65 0.20 -21.45 6.56
C ASN A 65 -1.00 -21.30 5.61
N LYS A 66 -1.69 -22.39 5.28
CA LYS A 66 -2.92 -22.33 4.46
C LYS A 66 -4.03 -21.51 5.12
N LEU A 67 -4.15 -21.58 6.45
CA LEU A 67 -5.09 -20.76 7.19
C LEU A 67 -4.74 -19.27 7.06
N ILE A 68 -3.47 -18.90 7.22
CA ILE A 68 -2.98 -17.52 7.05
C ILE A 68 -3.23 -17.04 5.61
N ASP A 69 -2.96 -17.89 4.61
CA ASP A 69 -3.22 -17.58 3.19
C ASP A 69 -4.71 -17.36 2.89
N SER A 70 -5.60 -17.93 3.70
CA SER A 70 -7.06 -17.73 3.56
C SER A 70 -7.56 -16.40 4.12
N PHE A 71 -6.71 -15.64 4.84
CA PHE A 71 -7.14 -14.43 5.52
C PHE A 71 -7.58 -13.36 4.52
N GLN A 72 -8.79 -12.85 4.76
CA GLN A 72 -9.36 -11.71 4.07
C GLN A 72 -9.95 -10.76 5.10
N TYR A 73 -10.19 -9.52 4.69
CA TYR A 73 -10.73 -8.49 5.58
C TYR A 73 -11.95 -7.85 4.94
N SER A 74 -13.05 -7.85 5.69
CA SER A 74 -14.27 -7.14 5.32
C SER A 74 -14.44 -5.90 6.20
N ILE A 75 -14.90 -4.80 5.61
CA ILE A 75 -15.06 -3.52 6.32
C ILE A 75 -16.55 -3.18 6.35
N LYS A 76 -17.12 -3.09 7.55
CA LYS A 76 -18.51 -2.67 7.74
C LYS A 76 -18.63 -1.15 7.56
N ASN A 77 -19.74 -0.72 6.96
CA ASN A 77 -20.09 0.69 6.71
C ASN A 77 -19.09 1.44 5.80
N ASN A 78 -18.46 0.75 4.86
CA ASN A 78 -17.38 1.29 4.03
C ASN A 78 -17.84 2.12 2.81
N LYS A 79 -18.73 3.09 3.01
CA LYS A 79 -19.21 3.99 1.94
C LYS A 79 -19.50 5.38 2.50
N GLY A 80 -19.10 6.41 1.76
CA GLY A 80 -19.43 7.81 2.11
C GLY A 80 -18.74 8.28 3.39
N LEU A 81 -17.57 7.72 3.69
CA LEU A 81 -16.86 7.98 4.94
C LEU A 81 -16.31 9.41 5.00
N LYS A 82 -16.24 9.95 6.20
CA LYS A 82 -15.57 11.21 6.53
C LYS A 82 -14.50 11.02 7.60
N ASN A 83 -13.58 11.98 7.71
CA ASN A 83 -12.58 11.99 8.78
C ASN A 83 -13.27 11.96 10.16
N GLY A 84 -12.76 11.11 11.05
CA GLY A 84 -13.31 10.85 12.37
C GLY A 84 -14.39 9.76 12.43
N ASP A 85 -14.89 9.27 11.30
CA ASP A 85 -15.77 8.09 11.30
C ASP A 85 -15.02 6.85 11.78
N VAL A 86 -15.71 5.93 12.45
CA VAL A 86 -15.14 4.67 12.90
C VAL A 86 -15.75 3.53 12.11
N VAL A 87 -14.90 2.75 11.46
CA VAL A 87 -15.29 1.51 10.75
C VAL A 87 -14.84 0.28 11.52
N THR A 88 -15.55 -0.83 11.32
CA THR A 88 -15.16 -2.14 11.87
C THR A 88 -14.56 -3.00 10.77
N ILE A 89 -13.30 -3.40 10.94
CA ILE A 89 -12.60 -4.36 10.09
C ILE A 89 -12.77 -5.74 10.70
N LYS A 90 -13.23 -6.71 9.91
CA LYS A 90 -13.49 -8.08 10.33
C LYS A 90 -12.64 -9.06 9.55
N LEU A 91 -12.02 -9.98 10.27
CA LEU A 91 -11.31 -11.09 9.68
C LEU A 91 -12.31 -12.08 9.09
N VAL A 92 -12.07 -12.45 7.84
CA VAL A 92 -12.74 -13.53 7.12
C VAL A 92 -11.66 -14.58 6.87
N TYR A 93 -11.95 -15.83 7.19
CA TYR A 93 -11.01 -16.94 7.13
C TYR A 93 -11.75 -18.25 6.93
N ASP A 94 -11.02 -19.30 6.55
CA ASP A 94 -11.57 -20.66 6.45
C ASP A 94 -11.72 -21.29 7.86
N SER A 95 -12.96 -21.50 8.29
CA SER A 95 -13.26 -22.05 9.61
C SER A 95 -12.81 -23.50 9.80
N ASP A 96 -12.78 -24.29 8.72
CA ASP A 96 -12.39 -25.69 8.77
C ASP A 96 -10.87 -25.78 8.92
N LEU A 97 -10.11 -24.97 8.17
CA LEU A 97 -8.66 -24.84 8.36
C LEU A 97 -8.32 -24.35 9.77
N LYS A 98 -9.10 -23.41 10.32
CA LYS A 98 -8.90 -22.92 11.70
C LYS A 98 -9.10 -24.01 12.75
N ALA A 99 -10.09 -24.89 12.57
CA ALA A 99 -10.32 -26.03 13.45
C ALA A 99 -9.21 -27.08 13.34
N LEU A 100 -8.79 -27.40 12.12
CA LEU A 100 -7.71 -28.36 11.84
C LEU A 100 -6.36 -27.89 12.37
N ALA A 101 -6.05 -26.61 12.22
CA ALA A 101 -4.80 -26.00 12.67
C ALA A 101 -4.71 -25.82 14.20
N ASN A 102 -5.80 -26.06 14.93
CA ASN A 102 -5.92 -25.82 16.37
C ASN A 102 -5.44 -24.41 16.80
N VAL A 103 -5.78 -23.40 16.00
CA VAL A 103 -5.35 -22.01 16.20
C VAL A 103 -6.38 -21.22 17.02
N ARG A 104 -5.88 -20.31 17.86
CA ARG A 104 -6.65 -19.23 18.50
C ARG A 104 -6.26 -17.88 17.89
N PHE A 105 -7.24 -17.02 17.67
CA PHE A 105 -6.99 -15.62 17.33
C PHE A 105 -7.11 -14.76 18.58
N ASP A 106 -6.22 -13.77 18.71
CA ASP A 106 -6.31 -12.74 19.75
C ASP A 106 -7.63 -11.94 19.64
N LYS A 107 -8.02 -11.62 18.40
CA LYS A 107 -9.28 -10.99 18.02
C LYS A 107 -9.65 -11.29 16.57
N THR A 108 -10.93 -11.20 16.26
CA THR A 108 -11.48 -11.40 14.89
C THR A 108 -12.03 -10.11 14.29
N GLU A 109 -12.02 -9.02 15.05
CA GLU A 109 -12.40 -7.69 14.59
C GLU A 109 -11.58 -6.61 15.28
N CYS A 110 -11.40 -5.48 14.59
CA CYS A 110 -10.85 -4.26 15.15
C CYS A 110 -11.60 -3.04 14.62
N THR A 111 -11.49 -1.92 15.33
CA THR A 111 -12.00 -0.64 14.88
C THR A 111 -10.88 0.20 14.26
N TYR A 112 -11.21 0.95 13.23
CA TYR A 112 -10.31 1.90 12.58
C TYR A 112 -10.99 3.26 12.46
N THR A 113 -10.34 4.31 12.95
CA THR A 113 -10.80 5.69 12.80
C THR A 113 -10.28 6.25 11.49
N VAL A 114 -11.18 6.61 10.59
CA VAL A 114 -10.89 7.19 9.29
C VAL A 114 -10.21 8.54 9.47
N HIS A 115 -9.09 8.75 8.79
CA HIS A 115 -8.41 10.03 8.76
C HIS A 115 -7.81 10.28 7.37
N GLY A 116 -7.20 11.45 7.16
CA GLY A 116 -6.47 11.75 5.93
C GLY A 116 -7.30 11.90 4.65
N LEU A 117 -8.63 11.85 4.69
CA LEU A 117 -9.47 12.16 3.52
C LEU A 117 -9.43 13.67 3.24
N HIS A 118 -9.08 14.06 2.02
CA HIS A 118 -9.09 15.47 1.60
C HIS A 118 -10.52 15.99 1.43
N ASP A 119 -10.74 17.27 1.71
CA ASP A 119 -12.04 17.91 1.45
C ASP A 119 -12.27 18.11 -0.05
N ASP A 120 -13.49 17.83 -0.52
CA ASP A 120 -13.87 18.09 -1.92
C ASP A 120 -14.14 19.58 -2.12
N ASN A 121 -13.09 20.35 -2.39
CA ASN A 121 -13.17 21.80 -2.69
C ASN A 121 -12.86 22.14 -4.16
N ARG A 122 -13.00 21.14 -5.04
CA ARG A 122 -12.73 21.26 -6.47
C ARG A 122 -13.47 22.45 -7.08
N LYS A 123 -12.73 23.34 -7.73
CA LYS A 123 -13.27 24.42 -8.59
C LYS A 123 -12.81 24.19 -10.02
N VAL A 124 -13.73 24.35 -10.98
CA VAL A 124 -13.38 24.23 -12.40
C VAL A 124 -13.43 25.62 -13.04
N LYS A 125 -12.35 25.98 -13.73
CA LYS A 125 -12.25 27.23 -14.50
C LYS A 125 -11.83 26.93 -15.92
N THR A 126 -12.34 27.69 -16.87
CA THR A 126 -11.82 27.71 -18.24
C THR A 126 -10.79 28.84 -18.36
N ILE A 127 -9.60 28.52 -18.86
CA ILE A 127 -8.53 29.46 -19.16
C ILE A 127 -8.22 29.42 -20.65
N THR A 128 -7.70 30.52 -21.18
CA THR A 128 -7.24 30.59 -22.57
C THR A 128 -5.73 30.68 -22.57
N ASN A 129 -5.07 29.67 -23.16
CA ASN A 129 -3.62 29.58 -23.25
C ASN A 129 -3.16 29.71 -24.70
N LYS A 130 -2.06 30.43 -24.90
CA LYS A 130 -1.40 30.52 -26.21
C LYS A 130 -0.54 29.29 -26.43
N LYS A 131 -0.89 28.44 -27.40
CA LYS A 131 -0.13 27.25 -27.77
C LYS A 131 0.27 27.30 -29.23
N LYS A 132 1.43 26.73 -29.54
CA LYS A 132 1.89 26.57 -30.91
C LYS A 132 1.12 25.43 -31.56
N ASP A 133 0.38 25.72 -32.63
CA ASP A 133 -0.33 24.71 -33.39
C ASP A 133 0.68 23.74 -34.03
N PRO A 134 0.55 22.42 -33.82
CA PRO A 134 1.52 21.46 -34.32
C PRO A 134 1.48 21.26 -35.84
N LYS A 135 0.44 21.73 -36.54
CA LYS A 135 0.29 21.61 -38.00
C LYS A 135 0.72 22.88 -38.73
N SER A 136 0.28 24.06 -38.27
CA SER A 136 0.58 25.35 -38.91
C SER A 136 1.81 26.03 -38.31
N GLY A 137 2.20 25.70 -37.08
CA GLY A 137 3.28 26.36 -36.35
C GLY A 137 2.92 27.74 -35.81
N GLU A 138 1.69 28.21 -36.00
CA GLU A 138 1.20 29.49 -35.51
C GLU A 138 0.85 29.43 -34.02
N ILE A 139 0.88 30.57 -33.34
CA ILE A 139 0.40 30.67 -31.96
C ILE A 139 -1.12 30.86 -32.00
N VAL A 140 -1.85 29.91 -31.47
CA VAL A 140 -3.32 29.93 -31.38
C VAL A 140 -3.76 29.96 -29.92
N ASP A 141 -4.88 30.64 -29.69
CA ASP A 141 -5.55 30.64 -28.38
C ASP A 141 -6.31 29.32 -28.22
N VAL A 142 -5.95 28.56 -27.19
CA VAL A 142 -6.55 27.27 -26.84
C VAL A 142 -7.27 27.41 -25.51
N ALA A 143 -8.58 27.13 -25.51
CA ALA A 143 -9.36 27.07 -24.28
C ALA A 143 -9.09 25.74 -23.57
N GLU A 144 -8.66 25.80 -22.31
CA GLU A 144 -8.36 24.64 -21.47
C GLU A 144 -9.12 24.76 -20.16
N GLN A 145 -9.56 23.61 -19.64
CA GLN A 145 -10.17 23.55 -18.32
C GLN A 145 -9.10 23.21 -17.29
N VAL A 146 -9.14 23.89 -16.15
CA VAL A 146 -8.29 23.64 -14.98
C VAL A 146 -9.18 23.36 -13.78
N ILE A 147 -8.82 22.32 -13.04
CA ILE A 147 -9.41 21.90 -11.78
C ILE A 147 -8.49 22.41 -10.68
N THR A 148 -8.99 23.29 -9.82
CA THR A 148 -8.25 23.76 -8.64
C THR A 148 -8.72 23.00 -7.41
N VAL A 149 -7.80 22.41 -6.66
CA VAL A 149 -8.09 21.68 -5.42
C VAL A 149 -7.04 22.05 -4.38
N ASP A 150 -7.47 22.51 -3.20
CA ASP A 150 -6.57 22.96 -2.14
C ASP A 150 -5.48 23.96 -2.60
N GLY A 151 -5.79 24.82 -3.58
CA GLY A 151 -4.85 25.78 -4.16
C GLY A 151 -3.99 25.23 -5.30
N VAL A 152 -3.97 23.91 -5.53
CA VAL A 152 -3.24 23.24 -6.60
C VAL A 152 -4.05 23.25 -7.89
N GLU A 153 -3.47 23.73 -8.99
CA GLU A 153 -4.10 23.77 -10.32
C GLU A 153 -3.74 22.53 -11.18
N ILE A 154 -4.76 21.79 -11.62
CA ILE A 154 -4.63 20.54 -12.37
C ILE A 154 -5.36 20.69 -13.71
N PRO A 155 -4.69 20.58 -14.86
CA PRO A 155 -5.36 20.60 -16.16
C PRO A 155 -6.38 19.45 -16.28
N ALA A 156 -7.63 19.77 -16.58
CA ALA A 156 -8.69 18.77 -16.73
C ALA A 156 -8.40 17.78 -17.88
N GLY A 157 -7.65 18.23 -18.90
CA GLY A 157 -7.22 17.39 -20.01
C GLY A 157 -6.29 16.24 -19.62
N TRP A 158 -5.77 16.20 -18.39
CA TRP A 158 -5.04 15.04 -17.86
C TRP A 158 -5.95 13.84 -17.59
N ASN A 159 -7.28 14.04 -17.52
CA ASN A 159 -8.27 12.98 -17.31
C ASN A 159 -7.96 12.07 -16.10
N LEU A 160 -7.40 12.65 -15.04
CA LEU A 160 -7.06 11.93 -13.82
C LEU A 160 -8.32 11.47 -13.07
N SER A 161 -8.25 10.28 -12.49
CA SER A 161 -9.23 9.80 -11.51
C SER A 161 -9.16 10.58 -10.19
N GLU A 162 -10.17 10.41 -9.33
CA GLU A 162 -10.18 11.08 -8.02
C GLU A 162 -9.00 10.66 -7.13
N GLU A 163 -8.57 9.38 -7.20
CA GLU A 163 -7.41 8.88 -6.46
C GLU A 163 -6.11 9.54 -6.97
N GLU A 164 -5.92 9.65 -8.29
CA GLU A 164 -4.73 10.28 -8.89
C GLU A 164 -4.66 11.79 -8.62
N ILE A 165 -5.81 12.47 -8.59
CA ILE A 165 -5.87 13.89 -8.19
C ILE A 165 -5.37 14.07 -6.75
N GLN A 166 -5.77 13.19 -5.82
CA GLN A 166 -5.33 13.26 -4.43
C GLN A 166 -3.85 12.94 -4.25
N ASP A 167 -3.34 11.96 -4.99
CA ASP A 167 -1.92 11.61 -4.98
C ASP A 167 -1.08 12.81 -5.48
N TYR A 168 -1.53 13.48 -6.55
CA TYR A 168 -0.88 14.69 -7.07
C TYR A 168 -0.90 15.86 -6.08
N ILE A 169 -2.05 16.15 -5.46
CA ILE A 169 -2.16 17.23 -4.46
C ILE A 169 -1.26 16.96 -3.26
N SER A 170 -1.23 15.71 -2.78
CA SER A 170 -0.39 15.32 -1.64
C SER A 170 1.09 15.52 -1.97
N TYR A 171 1.48 15.18 -3.20
CA TYR A 171 2.83 15.43 -3.71
C TYR A 171 3.16 16.92 -3.76
N VAL A 172 2.34 17.76 -4.39
CA VAL A 172 2.59 19.21 -4.49
C VAL A 172 2.73 19.86 -3.10
N LYS A 173 1.82 19.54 -2.18
CA LYS A 173 1.87 20.05 -0.80
C LYS A 173 3.10 19.57 -0.01
N SER A 174 3.61 18.37 -0.29
CA SER A 174 4.84 17.90 0.35
C SER A 174 6.06 18.74 -0.05
N ILE A 175 6.03 19.33 -1.25
CA ILE A 175 7.09 20.23 -1.72
C ILE A 175 6.92 21.64 -1.15
N GLU A 176 5.69 22.14 -1.06
CA GLU A 176 5.40 23.48 -0.53
C GLU A 176 5.70 23.62 0.97
N ASN A 177 5.52 22.54 1.76
CA ASN A 177 5.81 22.56 3.20
C ASN A 177 7.31 22.48 3.54
N ASP A 178 8.19 22.20 2.58
CA ASP A 178 9.66 22.16 2.79
C ASP A 178 10.29 23.57 2.82
N GLU A 179 9.55 24.64 2.48
CA GLU A 179 10.07 26.03 2.52
C GLU A 179 9.87 26.75 3.87
N ASP A 180 9.07 26.23 4.80
CA ASP A 180 8.82 26.90 6.09
C ASP A 180 8.46 25.93 7.22
N SER A 181 9.45 25.40 7.96
CA SER A 181 9.42 25.31 9.43
C SER A 181 10.56 24.47 10.03
N THR A 182 11.22 25.11 10.99
CA THR A 182 12.08 24.53 12.02
C THR A 182 11.29 23.65 13.01
N GLU A 183 11.85 22.48 13.32
CA GLU A 183 11.66 21.62 14.50
C GLU A 183 10.24 21.10 14.86
N SER A 184 10.03 19.79 14.65
CA SER A 184 9.75 18.78 15.71
C SER A 184 9.12 17.50 15.13
N GLY A 185 9.96 16.48 14.89
CA GLY A 185 9.53 15.09 14.67
C GLY A 185 9.43 14.65 13.21
N VAL A 186 10.58 14.38 12.58
CA VAL A 186 10.71 13.85 11.21
C VAL A 186 9.90 12.56 11.05
N LYS A 187 8.72 12.65 10.41
CA LYS A 187 8.10 11.50 9.75
C LYS A 187 8.84 11.32 8.43
N ASP A 188 9.59 10.24 8.35
CA ASP A 188 10.53 9.98 7.28
C ASP A 188 9.75 9.41 6.07
N ASP A 189 9.41 10.25 5.07
CA ASP A 189 8.49 9.96 3.92
C ASP A 189 8.96 8.89 2.92
N TRP A 190 9.66 7.84 3.35
CA TRP A 190 10.15 6.79 2.46
C TRP A 190 9.05 5.79 2.13
N ILE A 191 8.89 5.47 0.84
CA ILE A 191 7.92 4.51 0.32
C ILE A 191 8.58 3.14 0.22
N GLN A 192 7.94 2.11 0.77
CA GLN A 192 8.41 0.73 0.63
C GLN A 192 8.05 0.17 -0.76
N GLY A 193 9.03 -0.31 -1.53
CA GLY A 193 8.79 -1.04 -2.77
C GLY A 193 8.19 -2.44 -2.52
N GLU A 194 7.51 -2.99 -3.53
CA GLU A 194 6.67 -4.20 -3.45
C GLU A 194 7.37 -5.50 -3.93
N SER A 195 8.64 -5.45 -4.33
CA SER A 195 9.35 -6.67 -4.78
C SER A 195 9.56 -7.65 -3.62
N GLU A 196 9.04 -8.87 -3.76
CA GLU A 196 9.28 -10.00 -2.85
C GLU A 196 10.75 -10.44 -2.83
N SER A 197 11.46 -10.23 -3.95
CA SER A 197 12.89 -10.51 -4.07
C SER A 197 13.70 -9.31 -3.65
N LYS A 198 14.73 -9.51 -2.80
CA LYS A 198 15.64 -8.46 -2.37
C LYS A 198 16.36 -7.84 -3.58
N THR A 199 16.18 -6.55 -3.80
CA THR A 199 16.82 -5.77 -4.86
C THR A 199 17.91 -4.85 -4.33
N HIS A 200 18.87 -4.51 -5.20
CA HIS A 200 19.94 -3.55 -4.92
C HIS A 200 20.04 -2.52 -6.05
N ARG A 201 18.93 -1.81 -6.28
CA ARG A 201 18.82 -0.75 -7.27
C ARG A 201 19.58 0.49 -6.80
N LYS A 202 20.24 1.12 -7.75
CA LYS A 202 20.89 2.42 -7.58
C LYS A 202 19.89 3.52 -7.84
N ASP A 203 20.17 4.71 -7.31
CA ASP A 203 19.45 5.92 -7.66
C ASP A 203 19.40 6.12 -9.18
N SER A 204 18.27 6.60 -9.69
CA SER A 204 18.08 6.82 -11.12
C SER A 204 17.37 8.15 -11.40
N LYS A 205 17.78 8.82 -12.48
CA LYS A 205 17.19 10.08 -12.95
C LYS A 205 16.42 9.85 -14.25
N TYR A 206 15.28 10.51 -14.35
CA TYR A 206 14.33 10.48 -15.45
C TYR A 206 14.13 11.91 -15.91
N PHE A 207 14.34 12.23 -17.19
CA PHE A 207 14.20 13.59 -17.69
C PHE A 207 12.96 13.72 -18.57
N THR A 208 12.18 14.78 -18.39
CA THR A 208 10.90 14.97 -19.09
C THR A 208 11.04 14.96 -20.61
N LYS A 209 12.19 15.40 -21.15
CA LYS A 209 12.51 15.35 -22.57
C LYS A 209 12.47 13.93 -23.16
N ASP A 210 12.75 12.91 -22.35
CA ASP A 210 12.76 11.50 -22.77
C ASP A 210 11.32 10.92 -22.82
N TYR A 211 10.36 11.69 -22.31
CA TYR A 211 8.93 11.36 -22.23
C TYR A 211 8.07 12.39 -22.97
N ASN A 212 8.52 12.87 -24.14
CA ASN A 212 7.79 13.88 -24.94
C ASN A 212 7.45 15.19 -24.19
N ASN A 213 8.26 15.57 -23.20
CA ASN A 213 7.98 16.66 -22.25
C ASN A 213 6.70 16.46 -21.42
N ASN A 214 6.26 15.22 -21.25
CA ASN A 214 5.18 14.82 -20.36
C ASN A 214 5.74 14.55 -18.96
N ASP A 215 5.41 15.46 -18.04
CA ASP A 215 5.90 15.43 -16.66
C ASP A 215 5.30 14.27 -15.86
N VAL A 216 4.04 13.92 -16.13
CA VAL A 216 3.34 12.80 -15.48
C VAL A 216 3.95 11.47 -15.86
N GLU A 217 4.22 11.24 -17.15
CA GLU A 217 4.87 10.00 -17.61
C GLU A 217 6.30 9.87 -17.05
N CYS A 218 7.03 10.98 -16.97
CA CYS A 218 8.37 11.03 -16.39
C CYS A 218 8.36 10.67 -14.90
N TYR A 219 7.42 11.23 -14.13
CA TYR A 219 7.21 10.89 -12.73
C TYR A 219 6.82 9.42 -12.55
N GLN A 220 5.84 8.94 -13.32
CA GLN A 220 5.39 7.56 -13.27
C GLN A 220 6.53 6.58 -13.55
N ALA A 221 7.42 6.89 -14.50
CA ALA A 221 8.60 6.07 -14.76
C ALA A 221 9.55 6.01 -13.55
N ALA A 222 9.80 7.14 -12.89
CA ALA A 222 10.60 7.20 -11.67
C ALA A 222 9.94 6.45 -10.50
N TYR A 223 8.63 6.61 -10.34
CA TYR A 223 7.85 5.94 -9.30
C TYR A 223 7.82 4.43 -9.50
N VAL A 224 7.49 3.95 -10.70
CA VAL A 224 7.47 2.51 -11.03
C VAL A 224 8.83 1.88 -10.79
N TYR A 225 9.92 2.59 -11.07
CA TYR A 225 11.27 2.12 -10.78
C TYR A 225 11.55 1.94 -9.28
N GLY A 226 11.04 2.82 -8.42
CA GLY A 226 11.13 2.63 -6.97
C GLY A 226 10.16 1.56 -6.46
N HIS A 227 8.92 1.62 -6.92
CA HIS A 227 7.81 0.77 -6.47
C HIS A 227 8.03 -0.71 -6.78
N THR A 228 8.65 -1.03 -7.91
CA THR A 228 8.98 -2.43 -8.29
C THR A 228 10.30 -2.92 -7.68
N SER A 229 10.90 -2.18 -6.76
CA SER A 229 12.08 -2.61 -5.98
C SER A 229 11.65 -3.23 -4.64
N SER A 230 12.58 -3.78 -3.85
CA SER A 230 12.33 -4.17 -2.45
C SER A 230 12.81 -3.11 -1.46
N GLN A 231 13.33 -1.98 -1.95
CA GLN A 231 14.01 -0.97 -1.14
C GLN A 231 13.03 0.16 -0.76
N LEU A 232 13.31 0.83 0.35
CA LEU A 232 12.69 2.10 0.68
C LEU A 232 13.17 3.16 -0.31
N PHE A 233 12.25 3.89 -0.95
CA PHE A 233 12.56 4.88 -1.97
C PHE A 233 11.78 6.19 -1.79
N LYS A 234 12.26 7.25 -2.44
CA LYS A 234 11.54 8.51 -2.66
C LYS A 234 11.71 8.95 -4.11
N VAL A 235 10.75 9.70 -4.64
CA VAL A 235 10.87 10.37 -5.94
C VAL A 235 10.94 11.86 -5.69
N MET A 236 12.03 12.50 -6.13
CA MET A 236 12.26 13.93 -5.96
C MET A 236 12.37 14.63 -7.32
N PRO A 237 11.90 15.87 -7.47
CA PRO A 237 12.11 16.64 -8.68
C PRO A 237 13.61 16.96 -8.89
N VAL A 238 14.02 17.07 -10.15
CA VAL A 238 15.38 17.50 -10.56
C VAL A 238 15.26 18.88 -11.21
N PHE A 239 15.88 19.88 -10.60
CA PHE A 239 15.84 21.25 -11.08
C PHE A 239 17.07 21.64 -11.90
N LYS A 240 16.85 22.49 -12.90
CA LYS A 240 17.88 23.27 -13.60
C LYS A 240 17.32 24.65 -13.91
N ASP A 241 18.05 25.70 -13.54
CA ASP A 241 17.65 27.10 -13.76
C ASP A 241 16.21 27.37 -13.27
N GLU A 242 15.92 26.96 -12.02
CA GLU A 242 14.59 27.06 -11.37
C GLU A 242 13.44 26.28 -12.04
N LYS A 243 13.72 25.54 -13.11
CA LYS A 243 12.74 24.72 -13.81
C LYS A 243 12.94 23.23 -13.50
N SER A 244 11.87 22.53 -13.16
CA SER A 244 11.90 21.05 -13.10
C SER A 244 12.19 20.51 -14.51
N ILE A 245 13.22 19.70 -14.61
CA ILE A 245 13.65 19.02 -15.85
C ILE A 245 13.43 17.51 -15.79
N GLY A 246 12.87 17.00 -14.70
CA GLY A 246 12.73 15.57 -14.48
C GLY A 246 12.57 15.18 -13.01
N TYR A 247 12.70 13.88 -12.76
CA TYR A 247 12.53 13.25 -11.47
C TYR A 247 13.69 12.30 -11.16
N LYS A 248 14.04 12.15 -9.88
CA LYS A 248 15.05 11.23 -9.38
C LYS A 248 14.39 10.27 -8.40
N CYS A 249 14.46 8.97 -8.68
CA CYS A 249 14.20 7.94 -7.69
C CYS A 249 15.46 7.72 -6.86
N ILE A 250 15.35 7.89 -5.54
CA ILE A 250 16.44 7.67 -4.57
C ILE A 250 16.07 6.53 -3.64
N PHE A 251 17.05 5.73 -3.22
CA PHE A 251 16.84 4.65 -2.24
C PHE A 251 17.50 4.95 -0.90
N LYS A 252 16.81 4.63 0.20
CA LYS A 252 17.25 4.92 1.58
C LYS A 252 18.58 4.25 1.91
N GLU A 253 18.79 3.05 1.36
CA GLU A 253 20.04 2.30 1.54
C GLU A 253 21.24 3.01 0.89
N ASN A 254 21.01 3.85 -0.14
CA ASN A 254 22.06 4.60 -0.84
C ASN A 254 22.24 6.03 -0.31
N SER A 255 21.37 6.51 0.60
CA SER A 255 21.44 7.87 1.15
C SER A 255 22.33 7.98 2.40
N ASN A 256 22.99 6.88 2.80
CA ASN A 256 23.91 6.80 3.95
C ASN A 256 25.38 6.58 3.52
N GLU A 257 25.71 6.78 2.24
CA GLU A 257 27.09 6.93 1.73
C GLU A 257 27.35 8.40 1.39
#